data_AF-A0A645HY80-F1
#
_entry.id   AF-A0A645HY80-F1
#
_cell.length_a   1.000
_cell.length_b   1.000
_cell.length_c   1.000
_cell.angle_alpha   90.00
_cell.angle_beta   90.00
_cell.angle_gamma   90.00
#
_symmetry.space_group_name_H-M   'P 1'
#
loop_
_entity.id
_entity.type
_entity.pdbx_description
1 polymer ?
#
loop_
_entity_poly.entity_id
_entity_poly.type
_entity_poly.pdbx_seq_one_letter_code
_entity_poly.pdbx_strand_id
1 'polypeptide(L)'
;MVAREHGTLGQFVILRPETIVKILERCDAQRRPERFVLMLQAAACDYLGRGGNRPPQWPPADGWRLALNAFRQIDAGAIARACNDKSRIPERIHAERVAAVRRLREPAHTPERDAQP
;
A
#
# COMPACT_ATOMS: atom_id res chain seq x y z
N MET A 1 18.37 1.58 -0.84
CA MET A 1 16.90 1.76 -0.69
C MET A 1 16.45 1.59 0.75
N VAL A 2 16.83 0.51 1.44
CA VAL A 2 16.40 0.22 2.84
C VAL A 2 16.64 1.37 3.83
N ALA A 3 17.82 1.98 3.86
CA ALA A 3 18.13 3.03 4.85
C ALA A 3 17.23 4.27 4.76
N ARG A 4 16.83 4.70 3.55
CA ARG A 4 15.97 5.87 3.33
C ARG A 4 14.49 5.57 3.55
N GLU A 5 14.06 4.36 3.23
CA GLU A 5 12.65 3.98 3.34
C GLU A 5 12.29 3.45 4.74
N HIS A 6 13.23 2.88 5.52
CA HIS A 6 12.87 2.25 6.81
C HIS A 6 12.15 3.20 7.78
N GLY A 7 12.59 4.46 7.87
CA GLY A 7 11.94 5.49 8.70
C GLY A 7 10.55 5.84 8.20
N THR A 8 10.37 5.93 6.89
CA THR A 8 9.08 6.20 6.25
C THR A 8 8.12 5.02 6.40
N LEU A 9 8.62 3.77 6.28
CA LEU A 9 7.81 2.57 6.47
C LEU A 9 7.25 2.51 7.90
N GLY A 10 8.01 3.00 8.88
CA GLY A 10 7.57 3.12 10.27
C GLY A 10 6.37 4.06 10.49
N GLN A 11 6.15 5.01 9.57
CA GLN A 11 5.13 6.04 9.66
C GLN A 11 3.81 5.66 8.96
N PHE A 12 3.62 4.40 8.55
CA PHE A 12 2.49 3.93 7.74
C PHE A 12 1.13 4.56 8.11
N VAL A 13 0.80 4.59 9.41
CA VAL A 13 -0.49 5.06 9.93
C VAL A 13 -0.76 6.54 9.62
N ILE A 14 0.27 7.38 9.53
CA ILE A 14 0.14 8.83 9.27
C ILE A 14 0.34 9.20 7.80
N LEU A 15 0.82 8.27 6.96
CA LEU A 15 1.02 8.53 5.53
C LEU A 15 -0.31 8.73 4.82
N ARG A 16 -0.34 9.57 3.77
CA ARG A 16 -1.48 9.65 2.85
C ARG A 16 -1.53 8.40 1.97
N PRO A 17 -2.72 7.93 1.52
CA PRO A 17 -2.82 6.78 0.61
C PRO A 17 -1.98 6.93 -0.66
N GLU A 18 -1.93 8.14 -1.22
CA GLU A 18 -1.09 8.47 -2.37
C GLU A 18 0.40 8.29 -2.08
N THR A 19 0.86 8.67 -0.89
CA THR A 19 2.25 8.47 -0.47
C THR A 19 2.61 6.99 -0.36
N ILE A 20 1.69 6.18 0.18
CA ILE A 20 1.85 4.73 0.26
C ILE A 20 2.01 4.14 -1.15
N VAL A 21 1.14 4.51 -2.09
CA VAL A 21 1.21 4.06 -3.48
C VAL A 21 2.52 4.48 -4.15
N LYS A 22 2.94 5.75 -4.00
CA LYS A 22 4.22 6.23 -4.57
C LYS A 22 5.43 5.45 -4.05
N ILE A 23 5.41 5.04 -2.78
CA ILE A 23 6.47 4.20 -2.20
C ILE A 23 6.46 2.81 -2.85
N LEU A 24 5.29 2.17 -2.96
CA LEU A 24 5.15 0.86 -3.62
C LEU A 24 5.61 0.91 -5.09
N GLU A 25 5.28 1.97 -5.82
CA GLU A 25 5.71 2.20 -7.21
C GLU A 25 7.23 2.38 -7.30
N ARG A 26 7.81 3.22 -6.43
CA ARG A 26 9.28 3.43 -6.38
C ARG A 26 10.03 2.15 -6.04
N CYS A 27 9.43 1.26 -5.25
CA CYS A 27 9.99 -0.04 -4.93
C CYS A 27 9.77 -1.10 -6.01
N ASP A 28 9.12 -0.77 -7.14
CA ASP A 28 8.71 -1.72 -8.20
C ASP A 28 7.90 -2.90 -7.64
N ALA A 29 7.09 -2.65 -6.61
CA ALA A 29 6.41 -3.68 -5.83
C ALA A 29 5.33 -4.43 -6.63
N GLN A 30 4.92 -3.91 -7.79
CA GLN A 30 4.04 -4.63 -8.73
C GLN A 30 4.75 -5.83 -9.34
N ARG A 31 5.99 -5.62 -9.81
CA ARG A 31 6.75 -6.63 -10.55
C ARG A 31 7.59 -7.49 -9.62
N ARG A 32 8.02 -6.94 -8.48
CA ARG A 32 8.92 -7.58 -7.51
C ARG A 32 8.38 -7.48 -6.07
N PRO A 33 7.16 -7.97 -5.80
CA PRO A 33 6.53 -7.87 -4.48
C PRO A 33 7.38 -8.52 -3.38
N GLU A 34 8.08 -9.61 -3.68
CA GLU A 34 8.97 -10.32 -2.77
C GLU A 34 10.09 -9.41 -2.24
N ARG A 35 10.62 -8.50 -3.07
CA ARG A 35 11.64 -7.54 -2.62
C ARG A 35 11.08 -6.53 -1.62
N PHE A 36 9.83 -6.12 -1.81
CA PHE A 36 9.16 -5.24 -0.86
C PHE A 36 8.89 -5.97 0.46
N VAL A 37 8.47 -7.24 0.41
CA VAL A 37 8.28 -8.07 1.61
C VAL A 37 9.60 -8.25 2.38
N LEU A 38 10.71 -8.51 1.68
CA LEU A 38 12.04 -8.58 2.30
C LEU A 38 12.44 -7.24 2.94
N MET A 39 12.09 -6.11 2.33
CA MET A 39 12.31 -4.78 2.92
C MET A 39 11.53 -4.57 4.21
N LEU A 40 10.27 -5.04 4.28
CA LEU A 40 9.47 -5.00 5.51
C LEU A 40 10.08 -5.87 6.61
N GLN A 41 10.59 -7.07 6.26
CA GLN A 41 11.27 -7.94 7.22
C GLN A 41 12.55 -7.28 7.77
N ALA A 42 13.37 -6.69 6.90
CA ALA A 42 14.58 -5.97 7.33
C ALA A 42 14.25 -4.80 8.27
N ALA A 43 13.21 -4.03 7.97
CA ALA A 43 12.75 -2.93 8.83
C ALA A 43 12.19 -3.42 10.17
N ALA A 44 11.50 -4.57 10.19
CA ALA A 44 11.05 -5.20 11.42
C ALA A 44 12.24 -5.66 12.29
N CYS A 45 13.28 -6.26 11.69
CA CYS A 45 14.50 -6.63 12.39
C CYS A 45 15.22 -5.41 13.00
N ASP A 46 15.32 -4.29 12.27
CA ASP A 46 15.88 -3.04 12.83
C ASP A 46 15.04 -2.52 14.02
N TYR A 47 13.71 -2.57 13.90
CA TYR A 47 12.82 -2.17 14.98
C TYR A 47 12.99 -3.02 16.24
N LEU A 48 13.14 -4.33 16.09
CA LEU A 48 13.31 -5.28 17.21
C LEU A 48 14.72 -5.23 17.81
N GLY A 49 15.75 -5.01 16.99
CA GLY A 49 17.15 -4.98 17.40
C GLY A 49 17.56 -3.75 18.22
N ARG A 50 16.75 -2.68 18.24
CA ARG A 50 17.04 -1.44 18.99
C ARG A 50 16.83 -1.55 20.52
N GLY A 51 16.50 -2.73 21.04
CA GLY A 51 16.35 -2.98 22.48
C GLY A 51 15.10 -2.35 23.11
N GLY A 52 14.83 -2.73 24.36
CA GLY A 52 13.70 -2.28 25.17
C GLY A 52 12.49 -3.23 25.15
N ASN A 53 11.47 -2.91 25.97
CA ASN A 53 10.22 -3.67 26.04
C ASN A 53 9.32 -3.31 24.84
N ARG A 54 9.64 -3.83 23.65
CA ARG A 54 8.87 -3.60 22.42
C ARG A 54 7.93 -4.78 22.15
N PRO A 55 6.78 -4.54 21.48
CA PRO A 55 5.94 -5.63 21.02
C PRO A 55 6.71 -6.57 20.08
N PRO A 56 6.40 -7.89 20.09
CA PRO A 56 7.08 -8.88 19.26
C PRO A 56 6.82 -8.67 17.75
N GLN A 57 5.86 -7.83 17.40
CA GLN A 57 5.49 -7.47 16.03
C GLN A 57 5.78 -5.99 15.77
N TRP A 58 6.29 -5.68 14.58
CA TRP A 58 6.43 -4.30 14.12
C TRP A 58 5.10 -3.80 13.53
N PRO A 59 4.34 -2.93 14.23
CA PRO A 59 2.94 -2.64 13.89
C PRO A 59 2.65 -2.16 12.45
N PRO A 60 3.53 -1.37 11.79
CA PRO A 60 3.33 -0.95 10.41
C PRO A 60 3.33 -2.08 9.36
N ALA A 61 3.90 -3.24 9.68
CA ALA A 61 4.13 -4.31 8.70
C ALA A 61 2.85 -4.81 8.03
N ASP A 62 1.79 -5.03 8.80
CA ASP A 62 0.54 -5.60 8.27
C ASP A 62 -0.22 -4.60 7.40
N GLY A 63 -0.18 -3.32 7.76
CA GLY A 63 -0.72 -2.25 6.93
C GLY A 63 -0.04 -2.20 5.54
N TRP A 64 1.29 -2.30 5.52
CA TRP A 64 2.04 -2.38 4.26
C TRP A 64 1.73 -3.62 3.44
N ARG A 65 1.51 -4.77 4.07
CA ARG A 65 1.12 -6.02 3.38
C ARG A 65 -0.27 -5.91 2.75
N LEU A 66 -1.24 -5.34 3.47
CA LEU A 66 -2.58 -5.08 2.95
C LEU A 66 -2.54 -4.10 1.78
N ALA A 67 -1.80 -2.99 1.92
CA ALA A 67 -1.63 -2.01 0.85
C ALA A 67 -0.95 -2.61 -0.39
N LEU A 68 0.09 -3.43 -0.20
CA LEU A 68 0.76 -4.16 -1.28
C LEU A 68 -0.23 -5.07 -2.02
N ASN A 69 -1.07 -5.81 -1.29
CA ASN A 69 -2.07 -6.66 -1.92
C ASN A 69 -3.06 -5.84 -2.75
N ALA A 70 -3.69 -4.82 -2.15
CA ALA A 70 -4.65 -3.96 -2.85
C ALA A 70 -4.05 -3.27 -4.09
N PHE A 71 -2.81 -2.80 -3.99
CA PHE A 71 -2.07 -2.21 -5.10
C PHE A 71 -1.87 -3.18 -6.27
N ARG A 72 -1.63 -4.48 -5.98
CA ARG A 72 -1.36 -5.52 -6.98
C ARG A 72 -2.61 -6.05 -7.68
N GLN A 73 -3.77 -5.99 -7.04
CA GLN A 73 -5.04 -6.45 -7.61
C GLN A 73 -5.57 -5.55 -8.75
N ILE A 74 -4.94 -4.38 -8.99
CA ILE A 74 -5.35 -3.47 -10.05
C ILE A 74 -4.96 -4.02 -11.42
N ASP A 75 -5.97 -4.35 -12.23
CA ASP A 75 -5.80 -4.81 -13.61
C ASP A 75 -5.50 -3.62 -14.55
N ALA A 76 -4.22 -3.37 -14.75
CA ALA A 76 -3.73 -2.37 -15.71
C ALA A 76 -4.21 -2.64 -17.16
N GLY A 77 -4.41 -3.91 -17.53
CA GLY A 77 -4.88 -4.29 -18.86
C GLY A 77 -6.34 -3.91 -19.09
N ALA A 78 -7.21 -4.14 -18.09
CA ALA A 78 -8.59 -3.67 -18.13
C ALA A 78 -8.68 -2.14 -18.23
N ILE A 79 -7.88 -1.42 -17.43
CA ILE A 79 -7.82 0.05 -17.46
C ILE A 79 -7.35 0.54 -18.83
N ALA A 80 -6.30 -0.08 -19.39
CA ALA A 80 -5.78 0.28 -20.71
C ALA A 80 -6.81 0.07 -21.83
N ARG A 81 -7.58 -1.02 -21.79
CA ARG A 81 -8.65 -1.29 -22.76
C ARG A 81 -9.80 -0.29 -22.67
N ALA A 82 -10.15 0.15 -21.45
CA ALA A 82 -11.22 1.11 -21.21
C ALA A 82 -10.80 2.58 -21.42
N CYS A 83 -9.51 2.85 -21.68
CA CYS A 83 -8.99 4.20 -21.81
C CYS A 83 -8.86 4.59 -23.29
N ASN A 84 -9.64 5.60 -23.71
CA ASN A 84 -9.61 6.10 -25.08
C ASN A 84 -8.32 6.87 -25.40
N ASP A 85 -7.82 7.63 -24.42
CA ASP A 85 -6.54 8.34 -24.51
C ASP A 85 -5.43 7.55 -23.82
N LYS A 86 -4.59 6.88 -24.63
CA LYS A 86 -3.50 6.03 -24.13
C LYS A 86 -2.48 6.78 -23.29
N SER A 87 -2.33 8.09 -23.46
CA SER A 87 -1.40 8.90 -22.67
C SER A 87 -1.81 8.99 -21.19
N ARG A 88 -3.11 8.80 -20.89
CA ARG A 88 -3.68 8.86 -19.54
C ARG A 88 -3.70 7.54 -18.80
N ILE A 89 -3.31 6.45 -19.45
CA ILE A 89 -3.30 5.11 -18.83
C ILE A 89 -2.47 5.08 -17.53
N PRO A 90 -1.23 5.64 -17.47
CA PRO A 90 -0.45 5.64 -16.24
C PRO A 90 -1.13 6.42 -15.09
N GLU A 91 -1.70 7.57 -15.41
CA GLU A 91 -2.45 8.41 -14.45
C GLU A 91 -3.66 7.63 -13.89
N ARG A 92 -4.43 6.97 -14.75
CA ARG A 92 -5.60 6.19 -14.32
C ARG A 92 -5.23 4.99 -13.47
N ILE A 93 -4.19 4.24 -13.85
CA ILE A 93 -3.69 3.12 -13.04
C ILE A 93 -3.26 3.62 -11.65
N HIS A 94 -2.55 4.75 -11.60
CA HIS A 94 -2.13 5.36 -10.34
C HIS A 94 -3.35 5.75 -9.49
N ALA A 95 -4.34 6.45 -10.08
CA ALA A 95 -5.56 6.86 -9.39
C ALA A 95 -6.34 5.67 -8.80
N GLU A 96 -6.50 4.58 -9.57
CA GLU A 96 -7.19 3.37 -9.11
C GLU A 96 -6.46 2.69 -7.94
N ARG A 97 -5.12 2.63 -7.99
CA ARG A 97 -4.30 2.13 -6.89
C ARG A 97 -4.46 2.97 -5.63
N VAL A 98 -4.47 4.30 -5.77
CA VAL A 98 -4.68 5.22 -4.64
C VAL A 98 -6.07 5.03 -4.04
N ALA A 99 -7.11 4.89 -4.87
CA ALA A 99 -8.46 4.60 -4.42
C ALA A 99 -8.55 3.26 -3.67
N ALA A 100 -7.88 2.22 -4.17
CA ALA A 100 -7.85 0.91 -3.51
C ALA A 100 -7.17 0.97 -2.14
N VAL A 101 -6.04 1.67 -2.02
CA VAL A 101 -5.36 1.84 -0.72
C VAL A 101 -6.18 2.75 0.21
N ARG A 102 -6.90 3.75 -0.31
CA ARG A 102 -7.79 4.60 0.50
C ARG A 102 -8.92 3.78 1.14
N ARG A 103 -9.56 2.88 0.39
CA ARG A 103 -10.63 2.00 0.90
C ARG A 103 -10.19 1.10 2.06
N LEU A 104 -8.90 0.75 2.15
CA LEU A 104 -8.37 -0.02 3.29
C LEU A 104 -8.32 0.79 4.60
N ARG A 105 -8.38 2.13 4.50
CA ARG A 105 -8.24 3.05 5.64
C ARG A 105 -9.55 3.71 6.03
N GLU A 106 -10.54 3.66 5.15
CA GLU A 106 -11.90 4.01 5.51
C GLU A 106 -12.42 2.92 6.45
N PRO A 107 -12.97 3.27 7.63
CA PRO A 107 -13.69 2.30 8.43
C PRO A 107 -14.77 1.71 7.53
N ALA A 108 -14.95 0.38 7.56
CA ALA A 108 -15.93 -0.30 6.72
C ALA A 108 -17.29 0.39 6.89
N HIS A 109 -17.66 1.22 5.91
CA HIS A 109 -19.00 1.75 5.83
C HIS A 109 -19.85 0.54 5.45
N THR A 110 -20.48 -0.09 6.44
CA THR A 110 -21.62 -0.96 6.19
C THR A 110 -22.62 -0.10 5.45
N PRO A 111 -22.93 -0.37 4.17
CA PRO A 111 -24.10 0.25 3.58
C PRO A 111 -25.27 -0.36 4.35
N GLU A 112 -25.78 0.38 5.32
CA GLU A 112 -27.09 0.14 5.89
C GLU A 112 -28.04 0.16 4.69
N ARG A 113 -28.45 -1.06 4.29
CA ARG A 113 -29.44 -1.27 3.24
C ARG A 113 -30.61 -0.37 3.59
N ASP A 114 -30.98 0.48 2.63
CA ASP A 114 -32.26 1.16 2.61
C ASP A 114 -33.36 0.15 2.98
N ALA A 115 -33.76 0.20 4.26
CA ALA A 115 -34.94 -0.46 4.77
C ALA A 115 -36.09 0.51 4.54
N GLN A 116 -36.58 0.56 3.30
CA GLN A 116 -37.93 1.01 3.00
C GLN A 116 -38.86 -0.19 3.25
N PRO A 117 -39.92 -0.02 4.05
CA PRO A 117 -41.21 0.30 3.46
C PRO A 117 -41.72 1.71 3.79
#